data_AF-G5S2K4-F1
#
_entry.id   AF-G5S2K4-F1
#
_cell.length_a   1.000
_cell.length_b   1.000
_cell.length_c   1.000
_cell.angle_alpha   90.00
_cell.angle_beta   90.00
_cell.angle_gamma   90.00
#
_symmetry.space_group_name_H-M   'P 1'
#
loop_
_entity.id
_entity.type
_entity.pdbx_description
1 polymer ?
#
loop_
_entity_poly.entity_id
_entity_poly.type
_entity_poly.pdbx_seq_one_letter_code
_entity_poly.pdbx_strand_id
1 'polypeptide(L)' 'MMTHDYLRWCLTGVKGCEESNISESNLYNMATGQYDPRLTEWLGISEIDSALPPVVGSAEICGEITAQAAITGLTVGT' A
#
# COMPACT_ATOMS: atom_id res chain seq x y z
N MET A 1 -0.97 1.38 -5.34
CA MET A 1 0.31 1.62 -4.63
C MET A 1 0.95 2.85 -5.22
N MET A 2 1.58 3.65 -4.37
CA MET A 2 2.34 4.83 -4.76
C MET A 2 3.84 4.52 -4.69
N THR A 3 4.70 5.43 -5.17
CA THR A 3 6.15 5.14 -5.31
C THR A 3 6.81 4.69 -4.01
N HIS A 4 6.45 5.30 -2.88
CA HIS A 4 7.01 4.97 -1.58
C HIS A 4 6.51 3.62 -1.05
N ASP A 5 5.24 3.25 -1.31
CA ASP A 5 4.71 1.92 -1.00
C ASP A 5 5.44 0.84 -1.79
N TYR A 6 5.72 1.10 -3.08
CA TYR A 6 6.45 0.17 -3.93
C TYR A 6 7.88 -0.05 -3.41
N LEU A 7 8.58 1.03 -3.07
CA LEU A 7 9.91 0.93 -2.47
C LEU A 7 9.87 0.12 -1.17
N ARG A 8 8.91 0.42 -0.28
CA ARG A 8 8.72 -0.37 0.95
C ARG A 8 8.50 -1.84 0.64
N TRP A 9 7.64 -2.17 -0.32
CA TRP A 9 7.41 -3.55 -0.73
C TRP A 9 8.69 -4.23 -1.25
N CYS A 10 9.52 -3.54 -2.02
CA CYS A 10 10.83 -4.08 -2.44
C CYS A 10 11.76 -4.37 -1.26
N LEU A 11 11.68 -3.61 -0.18
CA LEU A 11 12.54 -3.76 1.01
C LEU A 11 12.01 -4.84 1.97
N THR A 12 10.70 -4.91 2.15
CA THR A 12 10.05 -5.71 3.21
C THR A 12 9.34 -6.96 2.69
N GLY A 13 9.05 -7.03 1.38
CA GLY A 13 8.21 -8.09 0.81
C GLY A 13 6.71 -7.96 1.17
N VAL A 14 6.34 -6.97 1.99
CA VAL A 14 4.97 -6.73 2.43
C VAL A 14 4.30 -5.67 1.55
N LYS A 15 3.11 -5.98 1.04
CA LYS A 15 2.28 -5.02 0.30
C LYS A 15 1.37 -4.27 1.26
N GLY A 16 1.30 -2.97 1.09
CA GLY A 16 0.34 -2.07 1.74
C GLY A 16 0.33 -0.75 1.01
N CYS A 17 -0.75 0.01 1.14
CA CYS A 17 -0.86 1.38 0.65
C CYS A 17 -1.07 2.29 1.86
N GLU A 18 -0.16 3.24 2.07
CA GLU A 18 -0.26 4.19 3.18
C GLU A 18 -1.50 5.10 3.00
N GLU A 19 -2.24 5.28 4.09
CA GLU A 19 -3.54 5.97 4.13
C GLU A 19 -3.50 7.38 3.52
N SER A 20 -2.57 8.23 3.99
CA SER A 20 -2.54 9.64 3.56
C SER A 20 -2.34 9.75 2.06
N ASN A 21 -1.47 8.93 1.47
CA ASN A 21 -1.18 8.98 0.04
C ASN A 21 -2.24 8.25 -0.80
N ILE A 22 -2.75 7.10 -0.33
CA ILE A 22 -3.77 6.35 -1.08
C ILE A 22 -5.12 7.07 -1.09
N SER A 23 -5.36 7.95 -0.12
CA SER A 23 -6.55 8.79 -0.08
C SER A 23 -6.72 9.67 -1.34
N GLU A 24 -5.63 9.95 -2.06
CA GLU A 24 -5.60 10.73 -3.31
C GLU A 24 -5.87 9.91 -4.57
N SER A 25 -6.05 8.58 -4.45
CA SER A 25 -6.15 7.66 -5.60
C SER A 25 -7.47 7.69 -6.37
N ASN A 26 -8.48 8.42 -5.89
CA ASN A 26 -9.89 8.32 -6.31
C ASN A 26 -10.56 6.96 -6.06
N LEU A 27 -9.88 6.02 -5.39
CA LEU A 27 -10.44 4.70 -5.04
C LEU A 27 -10.78 4.56 -3.56
N TYR A 28 -10.53 5.60 -2.77
CA TYR A 28 -10.62 5.61 -1.32
C TYR A 28 -11.88 6.32 -0.81
N ASN A 29 -12.57 5.71 0.15
CA ASN A 29 -13.73 6.29 0.82
C ASN A 29 -13.34 6.78 2.22
N MET A 30 -13.27 8.11 2.34
CA MET A 30 -12.88 8.84 3.55
C MET A 30 -13.76 8.54 4.78
N ALA A 31 -15.03 8.20 4.58
CA ALA A 31 -15.92 7.89 5.70
C ALA A 31 -15.65 6.50 6.29
N THR A 32 -15.18 5.56 5.46
CA THR A 32 -14.91 4.17 5.86
C THR A 32 -13.44 3.88 6.11
N GLY A 33 -12.54 4.74 5.63
CA GLY A 33 -11.12 4.55 5.72
C GLY A 33 -10.57 3.43 4.84
N GLN A 34 -11.29 3.04 3.78
CA GLN A 34 -11.00 1.85 2.96
C GLN A 34 -11.27 2.13 1.48
N TYR A 35 -10.81 1.23 0.60
CA TYR A 35 -11.26 1.25 -0.79
C TYR A 35 -12.76 0.96 -0.89
N ASP A 36 -13.40 1.56 -1.89
CA ASP A 36 -14.82 1.33 -2.16
C ASP A 36 -14.98 0.75 -3.58
N PRO A 37 -15.45 -0.51 -3.72
CA PRO A 37 -15.65 -1.14 -5.02
C PRO A 37 -16.60 -0.37 -5.96
N ARG A 38 -17.46 0.52 -5.42
CA ARG A 38 -18.29 1.39 -6.26
C ARG A 38 -17.45 2.40 -7.05
N LEU A 39 -16.29 2.81 -6.52
CA LEU A 39 -15.41 3.75 -7.20
C LEU A 39 -14.70 3.09 -8.39
N THR A 40 -14.26 1.84 -8.24
CA THR A 40 -13.67 1.07 -9.36
C THR A 40 -14.73 0.70 -10.39
N GLU A 41 -15.96 0.39 -9.98
CA GLU A 41 -17.11 0.22 -10.88
C GLU A 41 -17.38 1.48 -11.71
N TRP A 42 -17.47 2.66 -11.09
CA TRP A 42 -17.72 3.93 -11.80
C TRP A 42 -16.60 4.30 -12.77
N LEU A 43 -15.36 3.93 -12.46
CA LEU A 43 -14.21 4.15 -13.31
C LEU A 43 -14.05 3.07 -14.41
N GLY A 44 -14.86 2.00 -14.37
CA GLY A 44 -14.82 0.91 -15.35
C GLY A 44 -13.58 0.02 -15.22
N ILE A 45 -13.07 -0.17 -13.99
CA ILE A 45 -11.84 -0.91 -13.67
C ILE A 45 -12.03 -1.95 -12.56
N SER A 46 -13.25 -2.47 -12.36
CA SER A 46 -13.57 -3.42 -11.27
C SER A 46 -12.68 -4.67 -11.23
N GLU A 47 -12.02 -5.03 -12.34
CA GLU A 47 -11.06 -6.13 -12.37
C GLU A 47 -9.87 -5.96 -11.40
N ILE A 48 -9.57 -4.73 -10.96
CA ILE A 48 -8.45 -4.45 -10.06
C ILE A 48 -8.78 -4.68 -8.58
N ASP A 49 -10.05 -4.84 -8.21
CA ASP A 49 -10.48 -4.85 -6.79
C ASP A 49 -9.72 -5.89 -5.98
N SER A 50 -9.49 -7.08 -6.56
CA SER A 50 -8.73 -8.17 -5.93
C SER A 50 -7.21 -7.94 -5.87
N ALA A 51 -6.70 -6.96 -6.62
CA ALA A 51 -5.29 -6.61 -6.69
C ALA A 51 -4.91 -5.43 -5.78
N LEU A 52 -5.88 -4.71 -5.22
CA LEU A 52 -5.66 -3.58 -4.32
C LEU A 52 -5.02 -4.07 -3.00
N PRO A 53 -3.80 -3.58 -2.66
CA PRO A 53 -3.18 -3.91 -1.37
C PRO A 53 -3.93 -3.27 -0.21
N PRO A 54 -3.88 -3.84 1.01
CA PRO A 54 -4.55 -3.28 2.18
C PRO A 54 -4.12 -1.82 2.46
N VAL A 55 -5.05 -1.03 2.97
CA VAL A 55 -4.75 0.32 3.49
C VAL A 55 -4.08 0.16 4.85
N VAL A 56 -2.99 0.92 5.05
CA VAL A 56 -2.17 0.87 6.27
C VAL A 56 -2.03 2.28 6.82
N GLY A 57 -2.17 2.44 8.15
CA GLY A 57 -2.07 3.75 8.78
C GLY A 57 -0.66 4.35 8.68
N SER A 58 -0.56 5.68 8.68
CA SER A 58 0.72 6.41 8.54
C SER A 58 1.77 6.08 9.61
N ALA A 59 1.33 5.68 10.81
CA ALA A 59 2.17 5.28 11.93
C ALA A 59 2.25 3.75 12.14
N GLU A 60 1.58 2.97 11.30
CA GLU A 60 1.54 1.52 11.41
C GLU A 60 2.78 0.88 10.75
N ILE A 61 3.32 -0.15 11.40
CA ILE A 61 4.46 -0.91 10.85
C ILE A 61 3.97 -1.75 9.67
N CYS A 62 4.54 -1.51 8.49
CA CYS A 62 4.17 -2.20 7.26
C CYS A 62 5.34 -3.07 6.73
N GLY A 63 5.69 -4.07 7.53
CA GLY A 63 6.82 -4.98 7.28
C GLY A 63 8.14 -4.48 7.87
N GLU A 64 9.15 -5.35 7.81
CA GLU A 64 10.50 -5.12 8.31
C GLU A 64 11.51 -5.37 7.19
N ILE A 65 12.71 -4.78 7.27
CA ILE A 65 13.77 -4.97 6.28
C ILE A 65 14.12 -6.46 6.15
N THR A 66 14.02 -6.98 4.92
CA THR A 66 14.36 -8.37 4.58
C THR A 66 15.87 -8.57 4.47
N ALA A 67 16.34 -9.81 4.62
CA ALA A 67 17.74 -10.16 4.38
C ALA A 67 18.18 -9.83 2.94
N GLN A 68 17.29 -9.97 1.96
CA GLN A 68 17.57 -9.65 0.56
C GLN A 68 17.78 -8.14 0.34
N ALA A 69 17.15 -7.29 1.15
CA ALA A 69 17.32 -5.85 1.13
C ALA A 69 18.62 -5.35 1.79
N ALA A 70 19.44 -6.25 2.33
CA ALA A 70 20.74 -5.90 2.95
C ALA A 70 21.71 -5.18 1.99
N ILE A 71 21.50 -5.28 0.67
CA ILE A 71 22.25 -4.51 -0.34
C ILE A 71 22.13 -2.99 -0.15
N THR A 72 21.09 -2.52 0.52
CA THR A 72 20.88 -1.11 0.85
C THR A 72 21.71 -0.62 2.04
N GLY A 73 22.35 -1.52 2.78
CA GLY A 73 23.06 -1.22 4.03
C GLY A 73 22.15 -1.06 5.25
N LEU A 74 20.83 -1.27 5.11
CA LEU A 74 19.88 -1.25 6.22
C LEU A 74 19.94 -2.53 7.06
N THR A 75 19.69 -2.40 8.37
CA THR A 75 19.65 -3.53 9.31
C THR A 75 18.39 -4.35 9.11
N VAL A 76 18.55 -5.67 8.96
CA VAL A 76 17.44 -6.63 8.86
C VAL A 76 16.57 -6.59 10.12
N GLY A 77 15.25 -6.65 9.97
CA GLY A 77 14.30 -6.64 11.09
C GLY A 77 14.02 -5.26 11.69
N THR A 78 14.56 -4.18 11.09
CA THR A 78 14.13 -2.80 11.38
C THR A 78 12.88 -2.47 10.59
#